data_AF-A0A354FX53-F1
#
_entry.id   AF-A0A354FX53-F1
#
_cell.length_a   1.000
_cell.length_b   1.000
_cell.length_c   1.000
_cell.angle_alpha   90.00
_cell.angle_beta   90.00
_cell.angle_gamma   90.00
#
_symmetry.space_group_name_H-M   'P 1'
#
loop_
_entity.id
_entity.type
_entity.pdbx_description
1 polymer ?
#
loop_
_entity_poly.entity_id
_entity_poly.type
_entity_poly.pdbx_seq_one_letter_code
_entity_poly.pdbx_strand_id
1 'polypeptide(L)'
;MVLISLFFLFSFNESRGESERESLAKDHPRPSYDDVKDIEAMARALRESKPAIQRGAWEWDRLLSRYLDGGRKEKNVIVILQAYFRSILDREGKGDRYKSFFYGHGAWGSGGRLRIYQELVRQKMLTAEEQALFREIISESLKSSFDYSMSERSANNRPYGVNGGTAIALQMFPDLPQAKSHRRWLDAQWLELAEYGDTTETNYYPYGPIYLDGLLDMAEGMGKFETERQFLHAHVSRYLDYVHGGGVRGNPNSGSLVDLDRTRAYADPWNSEYYKGARNDAHVWYRLAKEYRSPEFLWASEQASLGGRPPEGREVPAGYQAALKRRYQWFLDQGIEPAVPAGGAKIGYYSPQKHKVPERLYLCPNRKSGKPFASFYLYDRNNNYMHYNDDVMGQIYEYCVDGAKFLHTSGKYNSNAMKLPASYDAFWVRHPSLEFVTGRVG
;
A
#
# COMPACT_ATOMS: atom_id res chain seq x y z
N MET A 1 24.02 -55.78 23.03
CA MET A 1 22.70 -55.28 22.60
C MET A 1 22.32 -53.99 23.36
N VAL A 2 23.11 -52.91 23.30
CA VAL A 2 22.69 -51.57 23.78
C VAL A 2 23.58 -50.55 23.06
N LEU A 3 23.18 -50.07 21.87
CA LEU A 3 23.79 -48.88 21.22
C LEU A 3 23.07 -48.42 19.95
N ILE A 4 22.08 -49.18 19.45
CA ILE A 4 21.33 -48.81 18.22
C ILE A 4 20.05 -48.01 18.53
N SER A 5 19.58 -47.99 19.79
CA SER A 5 18.31 -47.32 20.15
C SER A 5 18.41 -45.82 20.45
N LEU A 6 19.61 -45.26 20.66
CA LEU A 6 19.78 -43.82 20.96
C LEU A 6 19.83 -42.96 19.68
N PHE A 7 20.43 -43.44 18.59
CA PHE A 7 20.53 -42.66 17.34
C PHE A 7 19.17 -42.43 16.65
N PHE A 8 18.24 -43.40 16.72
CA PHE A 8 16.90 -43.23 16.14
C PHE A 8 16.00 -42.28 16.93
N LEU A 9 16.18 -42.16 18.25
CA LEU A 9 15.42 -41.21 19.08
C LEU A 9 15.89 -39.76 18.89
N PHE A 10 17.18 -39.54 18.61
CA PHE A 10 17.71 -38.21 18.32
C PHE A 10 17.25 -37.68 16.95
N SER A 11 17.31 -38.48 15.88
CA SER A 11 16.88 -38.03 14.54
C SER A 11 15.35 -37.85 14.38
N PHE A 12 14.53 -38.57 15.16
CA PHE A 12 13.07 -38.36 15.17
C PHE A 12 12.67 -37.09 15.93
N ASN A 13 13.39 -36.72 17.00
CA ASN A 13 13.12 -35.48 17.73
C ASN A 13 13.61 -34.24 16.98
N GLU A 14 14.73 -34.32 16.25
CA GLU A 14 15.20 -33.23 15.39
C GLU A 14 14.23 -32.94 14.25
N SER A 15 13.78 -33.97 13.51
CA SER A 15 12.82 -33.77 12.40
C SER A 15 11.44 -33.29 12.88
N ARG A 16 10.98 -33.73 14.05
CA ARG A 16 9.75 -33.22 14.68
C ARG A 16 9.92 -31.77 15.17
N GLY A 17 11.05 -31.42 15.76
CA GLY A 17 11.34 -30.04 16.18
C GLY A 17 11.54 -29.07 15.01
N GLU A 18 12.08 -29.54 13.89
CA GLU A 18 12.24 -28.76 12.66
C GLU A 18 10.88 -28.52 11.97
N SER A 19 10.04 -29.56 11.86
CA SER A 19 8.67 -29.41 11.33
C SER A 19 7.77 -28.52 12.20
N GLU A 20 7.91 -28.56 13.53
CA GLU A 20 7.18 -27.67 14.45
C GLU A 20 7.68 -26.23 14.33
N ARG A 21 8.99 -26.01 14.27
CA ARG A 21 9.59 -24.68 14.10
C ARG A 21 9.19 -24.05 12.76
N GLU A 22 9.23 -24.82 11.68
CA GLU A 22 8.76 -24.35 10.38
C GLU A 22 7.29 -23.95 10.40
N SER A 23 6.44 -24.74 11.06
CA SER A 23 5.01 -24.44 11.22
C SER A 23 4.79 -23.14 12.01
N LEU A 24 5.58 -22.92 13.06
CA LEU A 24 5.54 -21.69 13.85
C LEU A 24 5.98 -20.46 13.05
N ALA A 25 6.92 -20.60 12.10
CA ALA A 25 7.44 -19.49 11.31
C ALA A 25 6.60 -19.14 10.05
N LYS A 26 5.58 -19.95 9.71
CA LYS A 26 4.74 -19.75 8.51
C LYS A 26 3.58 -18.79 8.76
N ASP A 27 3.08 -18.22 7.66
CA ASP A 27 1.85 -17.42 7.57
C ASP A 27 1.80 -16.17 8.47
N HIS A 28 2.95 -15.52 8.67
CA HIS A 28 3.00 -14.21 9.32
C HIS A 28 2.86 -13.06 8.32
N PRO A 29 2.30 -11.91 8.75
CA PRO A 29 1.56 -11.70 10.00
C PRO A 29 0.25 -12.49 10.08
N ARG A 30 -0.03 -13.08 11.24
CA ARG A 30 -1.25 -13.87 11.46
C ARG A 30 -2.47 -12.97 11.74
N PRO A 31 -3.70 -13.46 11.48
CA PRO A 31 -4.92 -12.71 11.76
C PRO A 31 -5.09 -12.37 13.25
N SER A 32 -4.65 -13.27 14.14
CA SER A 32 -4.61 -13.08 15.60
C SER A 32 -3.43 -13.85 16.19
N TYR A 33 -2.91 -13.34 17.30
CA TYR A 33 -1.93 -14.00 18.16
C TYR A 33 -2.46 -14.30 19.57
N ASP A 34 -3.72 -13.99 19.88
CA ASP A 34 -4.27 -14.14 21.24
C ASP A 34 -4.26 -15.60 21.73
N ASP A 35 -4.53 -16.56 20.85
CA ASP A 35 -4.63 -17.99 21.20
C ASP A 35 -3.28 -18.74 21.13
N VAL A 36 -2.17 -18.02 20.93
CA VAL A 36 -0.84 -18.64 20.83
C VAL A 36 -0.32 -18.99 22.22
N LYS A 37 -0.27 -20.31 22.52
CA LYS A 37 0.15 -20.85 23.83
C LYS A 37 1.61 -20.51 24.20
N ASP A 38 2.53 -20.64 23.25
CA ASP A 38 3.95 -20.30 23.43
C ASP A 38 4.37 -19.26 22.40
N ILE A 39 4.11 -18.00 22.73
CA ILE A 39 4.44 -16.87 21.87
C ILE A 39 5.95 -16.70 21.72
N GLU A 40 6.74 -17.10 22.72
CA GLU A 40 8.19 -16.99 22.72
C GLU A 40 8.83 -17.99 21.76
N ALA A 41 8.31 -19.22 21.70
CA ALA A 41 8.73 -20.19 20.68
C ALA A 41 8.40 -19.71 19.26
N MET A 42 7.21 -19.14 19.06
CA MET A 42 6.82 -18.55 17.79
C MET A 42 7.72 -17.37 17.41
N ALA A 43 8.01 -16.48 18.37
CA ALA A 43 8.90 -15.34 18.18
C ALA A 43 10.32 -15.78 17.81
N ARG A 44 10.88 -16.80 18.48
CA ARG A 44 12.18 -17.39 18.11
C ARG A 44 12.16 -17.96 16.70
N ALA A 45 11.16 -18.77 16.36
CA ALA A 45 11.01 -19.36 15.04
C ALA A 45 10.91 -18.29 13.94
N LEU A 46 10.13 -17.22 14.18
CA LEU A 46 10.01 -16.09 13.26
C LEU A 46 11.33 -15.33 13.09
N ARG A 47 12.06 -15.05 14.19
CA ARG A 47 13.35 -14.36 14.11
C ARG A 47 14.36 -15.18 13.29
N GLU A 48 14.42 -16.48 13.53
CA GLU A 48 15.32 -17.42 12.86
C GLU A 48 14.98 -17.61 11.38
N SER A 49 13.69 -17.58 11.01
CA SER A 49 13.25 -17.70 9.62
C SER A 49 13.63 -16.49 8.75
N LYS A 50 13.98 -15.36 9.37
CA LYS A 50 14.43 -14.12 8.71
C LYS A 50 13.45 -13.69 7.60
N PRO A 51 12.19 -13.38 7.95
CA PRO A 51 11.18 -12.98 6.99
C PRO A 51 11.71 -11.88 6.05
N ALA A 52 11.33 -11.99 4.77
CA ALA A 52 11.81 -11.10 3.73
C ALA A 52 11.42 -9.64 4.03
N ILE A 53 12.36 -8.71 3.85
CA ILE A 53 12.10 -7.26 3.93
C ILE A 53 11.72 -6.63 2.58
N GLN A 54 11.96 -7.33 1.47
CA GLN A 54 11.71 -6.79 0.13
C GLN A 54 10.23 -6.82 -0.21
N ARG A 55 9.70 -5.74 -0.81
CA ARG A 55 8.33 -5.65 -1.34
C ARG A 55 7.17 -5.99 -0.37
N GLY A 56 7.45 -6.20 0.92
CA GLY A 56 6.52 -6.87 1.85
C GLY A 56 6.48 -6.30 3.26
N ALA A 57 7.33 -5.33 3.64
CA ALA A 57 7.33 -4.84 5.03
C ALA A 57 6.02 -4.15 5.47
N TRP A 58 5.15 -3.76 4.54
CA TRP A 58 3.87 -3.09 4.85
C TRP A 58 2.92 -3.93 5.70
N GLU A 59 2.97 -5.25 5.61
CA GLU A 59 2.14 -6.12 6.46
C GLU A 59 2.49 -6.00 7.95
N TRP A 60 3.76 -5.74 8.25
CA TRP A 60 4.23 -5.51 9.60
C TRP A 60 3.81 -4.14 10.13
N ASP A 61 3.73 -3.13 9.26
CA ASP A 61 3.17 -1.81 9.58
C ASP A 61 1.65 -1.89 9.83
N ARG A 62 0.93 -2.74 9.07
CA ARG A 62 -0.48 -3.05 9.33
C ARG A 62 -0.66 -3.76 10.67
N LEU A 63 0.21 -4.71 10.99
CA LEU A 63 0.20 -5.37 12.30
C LEU A 63 0.45 -4.38 13.43
N LEU A 64 1.40 -3.46 13.26
CA LEU A 64 1.62 -2.35 14.20
C LEU A 64 0.35 -1.48 14.34
N SER A 65 -0.25 -1.05 13.23
CA SER A 65 -1.48 -0.26 13.23
C SER A 65 -2.61 -0.96 13.96
N ARG A 66 -2.84 -2.26 13.69
CA ARG A 66 -3.80 -3.10 14.41
C ARG A 66 -3.57 -3.08 15.91
N TYR A 67 -2.31 -3.27 16.32
CA TYR A 67 -1.94 -3.28 17.73
C TYR A 67 -2.17 -1.92 18.41
N LEU A 68 -1.72 -0.84 17.78
CA LEU A 68 -1.88 0.52 18.31
C LEU A 68 -3.35 0.90 18.41
N ASP A 69 -4.12 0.68 17.35
CA ASP A 69 -5.51 1.12 17.21
C ASP A 69 -6.48 0.20 17.95
N GLY A 70 -6.09 -1.05 18.21
CA GLY A 70 -6.72 -1.94 19.19
C GLY A 70 -6.44 -1.57 20.65
N GLY A 71 -5.76 -0.45 20.91
CA GLY A 71 -5.42 -0.01 22.26
C GLY A 71 -4.39 -0.90 22.94
N ARG A 72 -3.51 -1.55 22.16
CA ARG A 72 -2.42 -2.42 22.63
C ARG A 72 -2.87 -3.64 23.43
N LYS A 73 -4.11 -4.08 23.21
CA LYS A 73 -4.73 -5.20 23.95
C LYS A 73 -4.18 -6.57 23.55
N GLU A 74 -3.86 -6.76 22.27
CA GLU A 74 -3.30 -8.00 21.73
C GLU A 74 -1.81 -8.12 22.11
N LYS A 75 -1.53 -8.47 23.37
CA LYS A 75 -0.18 -8.40 23.97
C LYS A 75 0.88 -9.20 23.22
N ASN A 76 0.47 -10.29 22.57
CA ASN A 76 1.39 -11.15 21.81
C ASN A 76 1.91 -10.48 20.53
N VAL A 77 1.20 -9.48 19.98
CA VAL A 77 1.63 -8.80 18.75
C VAL A 77 2.97 -8.12 18.92
N ILE A 78 3.20 -7.43 20.04
CA ILE A 78 4.44 -6.66 20.20
C ILE A 78 5.66 -7.57 20.34
N VAL A 79 5.49 -8.78 20.90
CA VAL A 79 6.54 -9.81 20.95
C VAL A 79 6.91 -10.28 19.53
N ILE A 80 5.92 -10.50 18.67
CA ILE A 80 6.15 -10.86 17.26
C ILE A 80 6.81 -9.71 16.49
N LEU A 81 6.36 -8.46 16.70
CA LEU A 81 6.99 -7.29 16.07
C LEU A 81 8.44 -7.10 16.52
N GLN A 82 8.75 -7.39 17.79
CA GLN A 82 10.12 -7.41 18.30
C GLN A 82 10.95 -8.49 17.63
N ALA A 83 10.44 -9.71 17.49
CA ALA A 83 11.13 -10.80 16.80
C ALA A 83 11.41 -10.46 15.32
N TYR A 84 10.39 -9.93 14.62
CA TYR A 84 10.54 -9.42 13.27
C TYR A 84 11.64 -8.35 13.21
N PHE A 85 11.62 -7.36 14.11
CA PHE A 85 12.60 -6.29 14.13
C PHE A 85 14.02 -6.80 14.43
N ARG A 86 14.17 -7.70 15.40
CA ARG A 86 15.46 -8.34 15.70
C ARG A 86 16.01 -9.16 14.53
N SER A 87 15.14 -9.77 13.71
CA SER A 87 15.59 -10.45 12.49
C SER A 87 16.23 -9.48 11.47
N ILE A 88 15.82 -8.21 11.49
CA ILE A 88 16.46 -7.15 10.69
C ILE A 88 17.84 -6.85 11.25
N LEU A 89 17.99 -6.70 12.57
CA LEU A 89 19.29 -6.47 13.20
C LEU A 89 20.26 -7.62 12.89
N ASP A 90 19.79 -8.87 12.97
CA ASP A 90 20.60 -10.06 12.68
C ASP A 90 21.09 -10.14 11.23
N ARG A 91 20.34 -9.55 10.28
CA ARG A 91 20.63 -9.58 8.85
C ARG A 91 21.47 -8.38 8.41
N GLU A 92 21.08 -7.17 8.81
CA GLU A 92 21.74 -5.94 8.39
C GLU A 92 22.98 -5.65 9.25
N GLY A 93 23.04 -6.10 10.51
CA GLY A 93 24.15 -5.90 11.44
C GLY A 93 25.37 -6.81 11.23
N LYS A 94 25.53 -7.43 10.05
CA LYS A 94 26.65 -8.34 9.75
C LYS A 94 27.33 -7.99 8.42
N GLY A 95 28.62 -7.60 8.49
CA GLY A 95 29.49 -7.38 7.33
C GLY A 95 29.06 -6.20 6.44
N ASP A 96 29.42 -6.22 5.15
CA ASP A 96 29.11 -5.14 4.20
C ASP A 96 27.62 -5.05 3.78
N ARG A 97 26.70 -5.69 4.52
CA ARG A 97 25.28 -5.84 4.17
C ARG A 97 24.37 -4.72 4.70
N TYR A 98 24.92 -3.70 5.37
CA TYR A 98 24.22 -2.45 5.72
C TYR A 98 23.59 -1.71 4.51
N LYS A 99 23.84 -2.19 3.29
CA LYS A 99 23.47 -1.57 2.03
C LYS A 99 22.02 -1.77 1.61
N SER A 100 21.22 -2.62 2.29
CA SER A 100 19.90 -3.00 1.74
C SER A 100 18.71 -2.25 2.32
N PHE A 101 18.84 -1.61 3.49
CA PHE A 101 17.69 -1.03 4.19
C PHE A 101 16.99 0.10 3.41
N PHE A 102 17.77 0.95 2.72
CA PHE A 102 17.27 2.04 1.86
C PHE A 102 17.60 1.85 0.37
N TYR A 103 18.04 0.66 -0.06
CA TYR A 103 18.42 0.42 -1.46
C TYR A 103 17.38 -0.41 -2.22
N GLY A 104 17.03 0.05 -3.42
CA GLY A 104 16.13 -0.65 -4.35
C GLY A 104 14.80 -1.06 -3.70
N HIS A 105 14.35 -2.29 -3.97
CA HIS A 105 13.12 -2.83 -3.36
C HIS A 105 13.21 -3.03 -1.83
N GLY A 106 14.41 -3.02 -1.27
CA GLY A 106 14.64 -3.08 0.17
C GLY A 106 14.21 -1.80 0.89
N ALA A 107 14.11 -0.67 0.19
CA ALA A 107 13.64 0.60 0.73
C ALA A 107 12.11 0.64 0.89
N TRP A 108 11.37 -0.12 0.11
CA TRP A 108 9.91 -0.06 0.10
C TRP A 108 9.33 -0.55 1.44
N GLY A 109 8.44 0.24 2.04
CA GLY A 109 7.88 -0.04 3.38
C GLY A 109 8.88 0.13 4.53
N SER A 110 9.99 0.84 4.33
CA SER A 110 10.96 1.16 5.40
C SER A 110 10.38 2.09 6.46
N GLY A 111 9.42 2.96 6.13
CA GLY A 111 8.69 3.78 7.10
C GLY A 111 8.01 2.95 8.19
N GLY A 112 7.34 1.87 7.80
CA GLY A 112 6.72 0.95 8.76
C GLY A 112 7.73 0.28 9.71
N ARG A 113 8.91 -0.10 9.20
CA ARG A 113 9.99 -0.65 10.04
C ARG A 113 10.51 0.36 11.06
N LEU A 114 10.60 1.63 10.68
CA LEU A 114 10.98 2.71 11.59
C LEU A 114 9.91 2.98 12.65
N ARG A 115 8.63 2.96 12.27
CA ARG A 115 7.51 3.06 13.24
C ARG A 115 7.50 1.89 14.23
N ILE A 116 7.80 0.66 13.76
CA ILE A 116 7.97 -0.52 14.63
C ILE A 116 9.12 -0.29 15.62
N TYR A 117 10.29 0.15 15.14
CA TYR A 117 11.41 0.50 16.01
C TYR A 117 10.99 1.51 17.09
N GLN A 118 10.32 2.60 16.70
CA GLN A 118 9.89 3.64 17.61
C GLN A 118 8.95 3.11 18.70
N GLU A 119 7.99 2.25 18.33
CA GLU A 119 7.08 1.64 19.31
C GLU A 119 7.81 0.67 20.25
N LEU A 120 8.77 -0.11 19.75
CA LEU A 120 9.57 -1.02 20.58
C LEU A 120 10.48 -0.27 21.56
N VAL A 121 11.09 0.85 21.13
CA VAL A 121 11.85 1.74 22.03
C VAL A 121 10.93 2.33 23.09
N ARG A 122 9.76 2.84 22.69
CA ARG A 122 8.76 3.41 23.62
C ARG A 122 8.34 2.42 24.70
N GLN A 123 8.23 1.14 24.34
CA GLN A 123 7.88 0.05 25.25
C GLN A 123 9.08 -0.58 25.97
N LYS A 124 10.30 -0.02 25.81
CA LYS A 124 11.55 -0.54 26.40
C LYS A 124 11.83 -2.01 26.04
N MET A 125 11.48 -2.38 24.81
CA MET A 125 11.66 -3.75 24.30
C MET A 125 12.99 -3.94 23.55
N LEU A 126 13.80 -2.89 23.39
CA LEU A 126 15.12 -2.99 22.77
C LEU A 126 16.20 -2.58 23.76
N THR A 127 17.29 -3.33 23.83
CA THR A 127 18.44 -2.97 24.66
C THR A 127 19.16 -1.74 24.11
N ALA A 128 20.06 -1.14 24.90
CA ALA A 128 20.86 -0.01 24.45
C ALA A 128 21.75 -0.41 23.25
N GLU A 129 22.29 -1.63 23.26
CA GLU A 129 23.10 -2.18 22.17
C GLU A 129 22.28 -2.37 20.89
N GLU A 130 21.04 -2.88 21.01
CA GLU A 130 20.14 -3.04 19.86
C GLU A 130 19.76 -1.68 19.24
N GLN A 131 19.53 -0.67 20.07
CA GLN A 131 19.25 0.69 19.61
C GLN A 131 20.47 1.34 18.95
N ALA A 132 21.67 1.15 19.51
CA ALA A 132 22.92 1.65 18.94
C ALA A 132 23.22 0.98 17.60
N LEU A 133 23.07 -0.35 17.51
CA LEU A 133 23.24 -1.10 16.27
C LEU A 133 22.25 -0.64 15.19
N PHE A 134 20.98 -0.41 15.54
CA PHE A 134 20.02 0.09 14.57
C PHE A 134 20.39 1.48 14.07
N ARG A 135 20.83 2.38 14.95
CA ARG A 135 21.31 3.71 14.55
C ARG A 135 22.50 3.62 13.60
N GLU A 136 23.42 2.69 13.82
CA GLU A 136 24.55 2.42 12.93
C GLU A 136 24.07 1.92 11.55
N ILE A 137 23.14 0.96 11.53
CA ILE A 137 22.51 0.47 10.29
C ILE A 137 21.91 1.65 9.49
N ILE A 138 21.12 2.51 10.13
CA ILE A 138 20.52 3.68 9.47
C ILE A 138 21.59 4.62 8.90
N SER A 139 22.63 4.94 9.68
CA SER A 139 23.74 5.80 9.24
C SER A 139 24.43 5.23 8.00
N GLU A 140 24.82 3.95 8.03
CA GLU A 140 25.55 3.32 6.92
C GLU A 140 24.65 3.09 5.70
N SER A 141 23.37 2.78 5.89
CA SER A 141 22.40 2.70 4.78
C SER A 141 22.23 4.07 4.09
N LEU A 142 22.06 5.15 4.85
CA LEU A 142 21.96 6.51 4.30
C LEU A 142 23.22 6.93 3.54
N LYS A 143 24.39 6.50 4.00
CA LYS A 143 25.68 6.77 3.33
C LYS A 143 25.85 5.99 2.04
N SER A 144 25.38 4.74 1.99
CA SER A 144 25.68 3.81 0.89
C SER A 144 24.58 3.71 -0.17
N SER A 145 23.32 4.02 0.17
CA SER A 145 22.19 3.88 -0.75
C SER A 145 21.98 5.07 -1.68
N PHE A 146 22.69 6.18 -1.47
CA PHE A 146 22.48 7.43 -2.20
C PHE A 146 23.77 7.95 -2.81
N ASP A 147 23.85 7.86 -4.13
CA ASP A 147 24.74 8.69 -4.93
C ASP A 147 23.88 9.81 -5.53
N TYR A 148 23.93 11.02 -4.97
CA TYR A 148 23.06 12.12 -5.40
C TYR A 148 23.28 12.55 -6.86
N SER A 149 24.42 12.19 -7.46
CA SER A 149 24.68 12.49 -8.88
C SER A 149 23.99 11.52 -9.84
N MET A 150 23.67 10.32 -9.34
CA MET A 150 23.07 9.22 -10.12
C MET A 150 21.66 8.84 -9.64
N SER A 151 21.24 9.34 -8.48
CA SER A 151 19.95 9.02 -7.88
C SER A 151 18.83 9.65 -8.70
N GLU A 152 17.80 8.85 -8.99
CA GLU A 152 16.62 9.35 -9.68
C GLU A 152 15.87 10.37 -8.81
N ARG A 153 15.60 11.53 -9.41
CA ARG A 153 14.69 12.55 -8.86
C ARG A 153 13.63 12.85 -9.90
N SER A 154 12.39 12.49 -9.60
CA SER A 154 11.25 12.65 -10.51
C SER A 154 9.93 12.47 -9.76
N ALA A 155 8.81 12.88 -10.34
CA ALA A 155 7.48 12.68 -9.76
C ALA A 155 6.89 11.29 -10.08
N ASN A 156 7.70 10.23 -10.21
CA ASN A 156 7.21 8.86 -10.44
C ASN A 156 7.24 8.00 -9.16
N ASN A 157 6.90 6.71 -9.23
CA ASN A 157 6.77 5.89 -8.03
C ASN A 157 8.10 5.61 -7.30
N ARG A 158 9.23 5.55 -8.00
CA ARG A 158 10.47 4.95 -7.46
C ARG A 158 11.09 5.84 -6.40
N PRO A 159 11.28 7.16 -6.62
CA PRO A 159 11.85 8.03 -5.60
C PRO A 159 11.02 8.05 -4.31
N TYR A 160 9.69 8.00 -4.39
CA TYR A 160 8.83 8.03 -3.21
C TYR A 160 8.89 6.72 -2.42
N GLY A 161 8.92 5.58 -3.14
CA GLY A 161 9.12 4.28 -2.50
C GLY A 161 10.46 4.17 -1.77
N VAL A 162 11.52 4.81 -2.30
CA VAL A 162 12.85 4.81 -1.68
C VAL A 162 12.95 5.80 -0.52
N ASN A 163 12.43 7.01 -0.71
CA ASN A 163 12.64 8.12 0.21
C ASN A 163 11.62 8.18 1.37
N GLY A 164 10.53 7.41 1.32
CA GLY A 164 9.53 7.34 2.40
C GLY A 164 10.14 7.07 3.77
N GLY A 165 10.81 5.93 3.95
CA GLY A 165 11.46 5.64 5.24
C GLY A 165 12.68 6.52 5.51
N THR A 166 13.40 6.99 4.48
CA THR A 166 14.50 7.95 4.68
C THR A 166 14.02 9.22 5.38
N ALA A 167 12.86 9.77 4.97
CA ALA A 167 12.28 10.94 5.62
C ALA A 167 12.00 10.70 7.12
N ILE A 168 11.37 9.56 7.45
CA ILE A 168 11.07 9.18 8.83
C ILE A 168 12.36 8.96 9.62
N ALA A 169 13.39 8.35 9.02
CA ALA A 169 14.67 8.12 9.67
C ALA A 169 15.36 9.44 10.04
N LEU A 170 15.31 10.46 9.18
CA LEU A 170 15.88 11.77 9.49
C LEU A 170 15.09 12.51 10.58
N GLN A 171 13.79 12.27 10.69
CA GLN A 171 12.99 12.76 11.81
C GLN A 171 13.43 12.10 13.13
N MET A 172 13.66 10.78 13.13
CA MET A 172 14.07 10.02 14.32
C MET A 172 15.53 10.26 14.73
N PHE A 173 16.42 10.44 13.76
CA PHE A 173 17.86 10.61 13.97
C PHE A 173 18.36 11.90 13.31
N PRO A 174 17.97 13.08 13.84
CA PRO A 174 18.27 14.37 13.20
C PRO A 174 19.76 14.70 13.16
N ASP A 175 20.54 14.14 14.08
CA ASP A 175 21.98 14.44 14.25
C ASP A 175 22.90 13.47 13.48
N LEU A 176 22.36 12.66 12.57
CA LEU A 176 23.20 11.82 11.70
C LEU A 176 24.07 12.70 10.78
N PRO A 177 25.33 12.31 10.51
CA PRO A 177 26.21 13.08 9.63
C PRO A 177 25.62 13.35 8.23
N GLN A 178 24.81 12.43 7.73
CA GLN A 178 24.18 12.49 6.41
C GLN A 178 22.88 13.33 6.40
N ALA A 179 22.38 13.76 7.57
CA ALA A 179 21.05 14.36 7.68
C ALA A 179 20.92 15.65 6.88
N LYS A 180 21.94 16.52 6.90
CA LYS A 180 21.90 17.80 6.17
C LYS A 180 21.79 17.61 4.65
N SER A 181 22.57 16.70 4.06
CA SER A 181 22.53 16.46 2.62
C SER A 181 21.24 15.77 2.21
N HIS A 182 20.77 14.78 2.99
CA HIS A 182 19.54 14.08 2.68
C HIS A 182 18.30 14.96 2.81
N ARG A 183 18.21 15.83 3.82
CA ARG A 183 17.07 16.77 3.93
C ARG A 183 16.96 17.64 2.68
N ARG A 184 18.08 18.19 2.20
CA ARG A 184 18.09 18.98 0.95
C ARG A 184 17.64 18.17 -0.26
N TRP A 185 18.01 16.89 -0.33
CA TRP A 185 17.57 15.99 -1.40
C TRP A 185 16.06 15.74 -1.33
N LEU A 186 15.52 15.44 -0.15
CA LEU A 186 14.10 15.24 0.08
C LEU A 186 13.29 16.50 -0.23
N ASP A 187 13.76 17.68 0.17
CA ASP A 187 13.13 18.96 -0.14
C ASP A 187 13.05 19.18 -1.65
N ALA A 188 14.14 18.91 -2.37
CA ALA A 188 14.15 19.02 -3.83
C ALA A 188 13.20 17.99 -4.48
N GLN A 189 13.18 16.75 -4.02
CA GLN A 189 12.27 15.72 -4.52
C GLN A 189 10.79 16.10 -4.28
N TRP A 190 10.49 16.66 -3.12
CA TRP A 190 9.14 17.11 -2.80
C TRP A 190 8.73 18.29 -3.69
N LEU A 191 9.64 19.26 -3.89
CA LEU A 191 9.42 20.39 -4.79
C LEU A 191 9.10 19.92 -6.21
N GLU A 192 9.75 18.88 -6.73
CA GLU A 192 9.44 18.33 -8.06
C GLU A 192 7.98 17.87 -8.17
N LEU A 193 7.43 17.21 -7.15
CA LEU A 193 6.02 16.83 -7.12
C LEU A 193 5.09 18.02 -6.95
N ALA A 194 5.42 18.96 -6.07
CA ALA A 194 4.63 20.19 -5.91
C ALA A 194 4.67 21.05 -7.19
N GLU A 195 5.78 21.02 -7.93
CA GLU A 195 5.98 21.73 -9.18
C GLU A 195 5.18 21.12 -10.33
N TYR A 196 5.31 19.80 -10.48
CA TYR A 196 4.60 19.01 -11.47
C TYR A 196 3.11 18.84 -11.12
N GLY A 197 2.75 18.96 -9.85
CA GLY A 197 1.38 18.96 -9.33
C GLY A 197 0.72 17.60 -9.19
N ASP A 198 1.34 16.51 -9.66
CA ASP A 198 0.84 15.14 -9.57
C ASP A 198 2.00 14.12 -9.74
N THR A 199 1.70 12.81 -9.81
CA THR A 199 2.66 11.83 -10.28
C THR A 199 2.70 11.72 -11.81
N THR A 200 3.86 11.42 -12.39
CA THR A 200 4.01 11.08 -13.82
C THR A 200 3.44 9.70 -14.15
N GLU A 201 3.05 8.90 -13.15
CA GLU A 201 2.52 7.55 -13.30
C GLU A 201 1.03 7.48 -12.88
N THR A 202 0.19 8.37 -13.41
CA THR A 202 -1.19 8.54 -12.90
C THR A 202 -2.09 7.32 -13.09
N ASN A 203 -1.76 6.48 -14.07
CA ASN A 203 -2.44 5.22 -14.37
C ASN A 203 -2.00 4.09 -13.45
N TYR A 204 -0.93 4.26 -12.68
CA TYR A 204 -0.30 3.22 -11.86
C TYR A 204 -0.99 2.99 -10.52
N TYR A 205 -2.28 3.34 -10.43
CA TYR A 205 -3.11 3.07 -9.27
C TYR A 205 -4.01 1.83 -9.49
N PRO A 206 -3.93 0.78 -8.67
CA PRO A 206 -2.89 0.49 -7.68
C PRO A 206 -1.91 -0.61 -8.14
N TYR A 207 -0.78 -0.24 -8.75
CA TYR A 207 0.43 -1.10 -8.70
C TYR A 207 1.38 -0.70 -7.59
N GLY A 208 0.86 0.08 -6.65
CA GLY A 208 0.93 -0.30 -5.27
C GLY A 208 1.14 0.87 -4.32
N PRO A 209 1.00 0.64 -3.02
CA PRO A 209 1.47 1.48 -1.92
C PRO A 209 2.83 2.17 -2.12
N ILE A 210 3.67 1.72 -3.05
CA ILE A 210 5.01 2.29 -3.29
C ILE A 210 4.97 3.82 -3.42
N TYR A 211 4.14 4.34 -4.32
CA TYR A 211 4.03 5.78 -4.49
C TYR A 211 3.29 6.42 -3.32
N LEU A 212 2.05 6.01 -3.04
CA LEU A 212 1.25 6.70 -2.04
C LEU A 212 1.73 6.45 -0.62
N ASP A 213 2.01 5.22 -0.17
CA ASP A 213 2.62 5.02 1.15
C ASP A 213 3.99 5.67 1.24
N GLY A 214 4.79 5.66 0.15
CA GLY A 214 6.04 6.42 0.09
C GLY A 214 5.83 7.92 0.27
N LEU A 215 4.83 8.49 -0.41
CA LEU A 215 4.42 9.89 -0.29
C LEU A 215 3.92 10.22 1.12
N LEU A 216 3.09 9.36 1.72
CA LEU A 216 2.60 9.55 3.09
C LEU A 216 3.74 9.44 4.11
N ASP A 217 4.67 8.50 3.92
CA ASP A 217 5.86 8.36 4.76
C ASP A 217 6.78 9.57 4.62
N MET A 218 6.99 10.09 3.40
CA MET A 218 7.70 11.35 3.19
C MET A 218 6.97 12.51 3.87
N ALA A 219 5.65 12.60 3.71
CA ALA A 219 4.85 13.66 4.30
C ALA A 219 4.90 13.65 5.83
N GLU A 220 4.91 12.47 6.45
CA GLU A 220 5.11 12.28 7.88
C GLU A 220 6.52 12.74 8.31
N GLY A 221 7.57 12.17 7.72
CA GLY A 221 8.96 12.45 8.11
C GLY A 221 9.41 13.88 7.83
N MET A 222 8.77 14.57 6.88
CA MET A 222 9.06 15.96 6.51
C MET A 222 8.08 16.98 7.11
N GLY A 223 7.05 16.56 7.85
CA GLY A 223 6.05 17.49 8.42
C GLY A 223 5.14 18.15 7.36
N LYS A 224 4.89 17.47 6.23
CA LYS A 224 4.06 18.00 5.13
C LYS A 224 2.57 17.86 5.38
N PHE A 225 2.14 16.97 6.26
CA PHE A 225 0.73 16.94 6.71
C PHE A 225 0.30 18.22 7.44
N GLU A 226 1.26 18.97 8.00
CA GLU A 226 1.03 20.28 8.60
C GLU A 226 1.21 21.41 7.58
N THR A 227 2.33 21.41 6.86
CA THR A 227 2.72 22.53 5.99
C THR A 227 2.06 22.52 4.61
N GLU A 228 1.64 21.35 4.10
CA GLU A 228 1.11 21.17 2.74
C GLU A 228 -0.17 20.31 2.72
N ARG A 229 -0.91 20.33 3.83
CA ARG A 229 -2.14 19.55 4.05
C ARG A 229 -3.14 19.64 2.89
N GLN A 230 -3.38 20.85 2.38
CA GLN A 230 -4.37 21.08 1.32
C GLN A 230 -3.92 20.49 -0.02
N PHE A 231 -2.64 20.58 -0.34
CA PHE A 231 -2.06 19.97 -1.54
C PHE A 231 -2.19 18.45 -1.45
N LEU A 232 -1.73 17.86 -0.35
CA LEU A 232 -1.81 16.42 -0.12
C LEU A 232 -3.24 15.91 -0.18
N HIS A 233 -4.19 16.57 0.49
CA HIS A 233 -5.60 16.20 0.46
C HIS A 233 -6.13 16.20 -0.98
N ALA A 234 -5.95 17.28 -1.74
CA ALA A 234 -6.44 17.34 -3.11
C ALA A 234 -5.76 16.30 -4.03
N HIS A 235 -4.46 16.09 -3.83
CA HIS A 235 -3.69 15.09 -4.56
C HIS A 235 -4.24 13.69 -4.32
N VAL A 236 -4.47 13.29 -3.06
CA VAL A 236 -4.98 11.93 -2.75
C VAL A 236 -6.48 11.79 -3.01
N SER A 237 -7.28 12.85 -2.86
CA SER A 237 -8.73 12.82 -3.09
C SER A 237 -9.10 12.49 -4.53
N ARG A 238 -8.26 12.82 -5.52
CA ARG A 238 -8.53 12.46 -6.92
C ARG A 238 -8.60 10.95 -7.12
N TYR A 239 -7.86 10.18 -6.32
CA TYR A 239 -7.84 8.71 -6.39
C TYR A 239 -9.12 8.08 -5.83
N LEU A 240 -9.97 8.83 -5.09
CA LEU A 240 -11.30 8.33 -4.70
C LEU A 240 -12.14 7.97 -5.93
N ASP A 241 -11.89 8.64 -7.07
CA ASP A 241 -12.60 8.37 -8.33
C ASP A 241 -12.29 6.98 -8.91
N TYR A 242 -11.27 6.33 -8.38
CA TYR A 242 -10.93 4.94 -8.68
C TYR A 242 -11.62 3.95 -7.75
N VAL A 243 -12.53 4.40 -6.89
CA VAL A 243 -13.23 3.56 -5.93
C VAL A 243 -14.73 3.64 -6.17
N HIS A 244 -15.42 2.50 -6.15
CA HIS A 244 -16.84 2.37 -6.43
C HIS A 244 -17.55 1.56 -5.33
N GLY A 245 -18.87 1.72 -5.21
CA GLY A 245 -19.66 0.87 -4.32
C GLY A 245 -19.57 -0.58 -4.80
N GLY A 246 -18.97 -1.45 -3.98
CA GLY A 246 -18.69 -2.84 -4.32
C GLY A 246 -17.19 -3.14 -4.52
N GLY A 247 -16.31 -2.16 -4.27
CA GLY A 247 -14.87 -2.35 -4.21
C GLY A 247 -14.00 -1.28 -4.87
N VAL A 248 -12.84 -1.67 -5.37
CA VAL A 248 -11.91 -0.75 -6.07
C VAL A 248 -11.83 -1.05 -7.56
N ARG A 249 -11.54 -0.02 -8.36
CA ARG A 249 -11.16 -0.13 -9.78
C ARG A 249 -10.02 -1.11 -9.98
N GLY A 250 -10.00 -1.75 -11.13
CA GLY A 250 -9.00 -2.73 -11.49
C GLY A 250 -7.55 -2.33 -11.30
N ASN A 251 -6.76 -3.31 -10.84
CA ASN A 251 -5.30 -3.30 -10.91
C ASN A 251 -4.83 -2.77 -12.29
N PRO A 252 -3.93 -1.78 -12.34
CA PRO A 252 -3.45 -1.16 -13.57
C PRO A 252 -2.49 -2.05 -14.37
N ASN A 253 -2.07 -3.20 -13.83
CA ASN A 253 -1.48 -4.30 -14.59
C ASN A 253 -2.55 -5.32 -14.99
N SER A 254 -3.53 -4.92 -15.79
CA SER A 254 -4.04 -5.83 -16.82
C SER A 254 -4.56 -7.19 -16.34
N GLY A 255 -5.81 -7.25 -15.90
CA GLY A 255 -6.53 -8.52 -15.74
C GLY A 255 -6.44 -9.21 -14.37
N SER A 256 -5.96 -8.54 -13.31
CA SER A 256 -6.08 -9.10 -11.96
C SER A 256 -7.54 -9.36 -11.61
N LEU A 257 -7.83 -10.61 -11.28
CA LEU A 257 -9.16 -11.07 -10.91
C LEU A 257 -9.50 -10.59 -9.50
N VAL A 258 -10.77 -10.21 -9.33
CA VAL A 258 -11.35 -9.98 -8.00
C VAL A 258 -11.19 -11.25 -7.17
N ASP A 259 -10.78 -11.12 -5.91
CA ASP A 259 -10.84 -12.25 -4.99
C ASP A 259 -12.30 -12.50 -4.60
N LEU A 260 -12.82 -13.65 -5.04
CA LEU A 260 -14.20 -14.04 -4.78
C LEU A 260 -14.37 -14.70 -3.40
N ASP A 261 -13.27 -15.10 -2.74
CA ASP A 261 -13.31 -15.67 -1.39
C ASP A 261 -13.43 -14.56 -0.33
N ARG A 262 -14.64 -14.03 -0.20
CA ARG A 262 -14.96 -13.02 0.81
C ARG A 262 -14.86 -13.55 2.23
N THR A 263 -15.03 -14.86 2.45
CA THR A 263 -14.89 -15.48 3.76
C THR A 263 -13.46 -15.34 4.28
N ARG A 264 -12.46 -15.58 3.44
CA ARG A 264 -11.06 -15.36 3.77
C ARG A 264 -10.75 -13.89 4.07
N ALA A 265 -11.26 -12.98 3.26
CA ALA A 265 -11.09 -11.53 3.49
C ALA A 265 -11.70 -11.10 4.84
N TYR A 266 -12.85 -11.65 5.23
CA TYR A 266 -13.49 -11.34 6.51
C TYR A 266 -12.78 -11.97 7.71
N ALA A 267 -12.12 -13.13 7.52
CA ALA A 267 -11.35 -13.80 8.56
C ALA A 267 -10.07 -13.04 8.93
N ASP A 268 -9.43 -12.37 7.96
CA ASP A 268 -8.28 -11.48 8.18
C ASP A 268 -8.43 -10.16 7.43
N PRO A 269 -9.26 -9.24 7.94
CA PRO A 269 -9.52 -7.99 7.25
C PRO A 269 -8.28 -7.09 7.22
N TRP A 270 -7.27 -7.31 8.06
CA TRP A 270 -6.04 -6.52 8.07
C TRP A 270 -5.12 -6.86 6.89
N ASN A 271 -5.15 -8.11 6.40
CA ASN A 271 -4.35 -8.57 5.26
C ASN A 271 -5.18 -9.02 4.06
N SER A 272 -6.47 -8.70 4.04
CA SER A 272 -7.39 -8.99 2.93
C SER A 272 -6.90 -8.40 1.61
N GLU A 273 -7.07 -9.16 0.53
CA GLU A 273 -6.85 -8.74 -0.84
C GLU A 273 -8.20 -8.56 -1.54
N TYR A 274 -8.44 -7.38 -2.13
CA TYR A 274 -9.62 -7.24 -3.00
C TYR A 274 -9.36 -7.76 -4.41
N TYR A 275 -8.16 -7.49 -4.95
CA TYR A 275 -7.63 -8.15 -6.15
C TYR A 275 -6.48 -9.07 -5.78
N LYS A 276 -6.37 -10.20 -6.46
CA LYS A 276 -5.21 -11.10 -6.29
C LYS A 276 -3.90 -10.31 -6.51
N GLY A 277 -3.07 -10.25 -5.47
CA GLY A 277 -1.80 -9.53 -5.43
C GLY A 277 -1.85 -8.09 -4.90
N ALA A 278 -3.01 -7.58 -4.45
CA ALA A 278 -3.22 -6.17 -4.08
C ALA A 278 -3.49 -5.95 -2.57
N ARG A 279 -2.60 -6.44 -1.68
CA ARG A 279 -2.80 -6.38 -0.21
C ARG A 279 -2.84 -4.98 0.40
N ASN A 280 -2.36 -3.98 -0.32
CA ASN A 280 -1.86 -2.77 0.31
C ASN A 280 -2.74 -1.54 0.07
N ASP A 281 -3.64 -1.59 -0.91
CA ASP A 281 -4.44 -0.43 -1.34
C ASP A 281 -5.41 0.01 -0.25
N ALA A 282 -5.90 -0.93 0.55
CA ALA A 282 -6.78 -0.59 1.66
C ALA A 282 -6.05 0.14 2.80
N HIS A 283 -4.75 -0.09 2.99
CA HIS A 283 -4.03 0.48 4.13
C HIS A 283 -3.65 1.94 3.92
N VAL A 284 -3.29 2.35 2.69
CA VAL A 284 -3.09 3.77 2.40
C VAL A 284 -4.36 4.58 2.69
N TRP A 285 -5.54 4.08 2.31
CA TRP A 285 -6.81 4.70 2.64
C TRP A 285 -7.09 4.74 4.14
N TYR A 286 -6.71 3.68 4.88
CA TYR A 286 -6.81 3.64 6.34
C TYR A 286 -5.99 4.76 6.97
N ARG A 287 -4.72 4.91 6.56
CA ARG A 287 -3.81 5.96 7.05
C ARG A 287 -4.34 7.36 6.72
N LEU A 288 -4.83 7.56 5.50
CA LEU A 288 -5.46 8.81 5.07
C LEU A 288 -6.73 9.14 5.86
N ALA A 289 -7.59 8.15 6.08
CA ALA A 289 -8.81 8.32 6.88
C ALA A 289 -8.47 8.76 8.31
N LYS A 290 -7.40 8.22 8.88
CA LYS A 290 -6.91 8.58 10.21
C LYS A 290 -6.34 9.99 10.25
N GLU A 291 -5.44 10.30 9.32
CA GLU A 291 -4.77 11.61 9.20
C GLU A 291 -5.76 12.76 8.93
N TYR A 292 -6.74 12.53 8.06
CA TYR A 292 -7.72 13.55 7.66
C TYR A 292 -9.03 13.48 8.45
N ARG A 293 -9.21 12.47 9.31
CA ARG A 293 -10.50 12.14 9.93
C ARG A 293 -11.63 12.10 8.91
N SER A 294 -11.37 11.48 7.75
CA SER A 294 -12.25 11.53 6.58
C SER A 294 -13.13 10.27 6.47
N PRO A 295 -14.47 10.41 6.57
CA PRO A 295 -15.43 9.36 6.27
C PRO A 295 -15.30 8.77 4.86
N GLU A 296 -14.92 9.59 3.87
CA GLU A 296 -14.80 9.18 2.47
C GLU A 296 -13.55 8.32 2.23
N PHE A 297 -12.42 8.67 2.86
CA PHE A 297 -11.23 7.82 2.83
C PHE A 297 -11.45 6.53 3.61
N LEU A 298 -12.21 6.58 4.72
CA LEU A 298 -12.59 5.38 5.45
C LEU A 298 -13.45 4.45 4.59
N TRP A 299 -14.43 5.01 3.86
CA TRP A 299 -15.22 4.29 2.88
C TRP A 299 -14.35 3.65 1.79
N ALA A 300 -13.35 4.37 1.28
CA ALA A 300 -12.44 3.81 0.29
C ALA A 300 -11.60 2.64 0.85
N SER A 301 -11.15 2.73 2.11
CA SER A 301 -10.48 1.63 2.81
C SER A 301 -11.41 0.41 2.93
N GLU A 302 -12.67 0.62 3.30
CA GLU A 302 -13.70 -0.42 3.40
C GLU A 302 -13.91 -1.12 2.05
N GLN A 303 -14.07 -0.36 0.96
CA GLN A 303 -14.22 -0.91 -0.39
C GLN A 303 -12.99 -1.74 -0.79
N ALA A 304 -11.79 -1.19 -0.57
CA ALA A 304 -10.52 -1.83 -0.96
C ALA A 304 -10.14 -3.06 -0.13
N SER A 305 -10.68 -3.21 1.09
CA SER A 305 -10.38 -4.34 1.98
C SER A 305 -11.48 -5.40 1.93
N LEU A 306 -12.73 -4.99 2.15
CA LEU A 306 -13.85 -5.91 2.35
C LEU A 306 -14.68 -6.11 1.09
N GLY A 307 -14.44 -5.32 0.04
CA GLY A 307 -15.22 -5.32 -1.18
C GLY A 307 -16.54 -4.57 -1.08
N GLY A 308 -16.71 -3.75 -0.05
CA GLY A 308 -17.90 -2.92 0.12
C GLY A 308 -19.13 -3.64 0.66
N ARG A 309 -20.20 -2.88 0.82
CA ARG A 309 -21.51 -3.39 1.27
C ARG A 309 -22.26 -4.01 0.09
N PRO A 310 -23.12 -5.00 0.31
CA PRO A 310 -24.06 -5.45 -0.71
C PRO A 310 -24.93 -4.31 -1.27
N PRO A 311 -25.47 -4.45 -2.49
CA PRO A 311 -26.49 -3.56 -3.04
C PRO A 311 -27.68 -3.36 -2.10
N GLU A 312 -28.35 -2.21 -2.26
CA GLU A 312 -29.56 -1.87 -1.52
C GLU A 312 -30.62 -2.98 -1.62
N GLY A 313 -31.26 -3.31 -0.49
CA GLY A 313 -32.22 -4.40 -0.38
C GLY A 313 -31.62 -5.79 -0.16
N ARG A 314 -30.29 -5.93 -0.15
CA ARG A 314 -29.62 -7.18 0.26
C ARG A 314 -29.15 -7.11 1.71
N GLU A 315 -29.27 -8.23 2.41
CA GLU A 315 -28.76 -8.37 3.77
C GLU A 315 -27.22 -8.27 3.78
N VAL A 316 -26.69 -7.55 4.76
CA VAL A 316 -25.25 -7.46 4.98
C VAL A 316 -24.78 -8.71 5.72
N PRO A 317 -23.84 -9.50 5.17
CA PRO A 317 -23.38 -10.73 5.84
C PRO A 317 -22.83 -10.47 7.25
N ALA A 318 -23.16 -11.34 8.21
CA ALA A 318 -22.64 -11.23 9.57
C ALA A 318 -21.10 -11.23 9.61
N GLY A 319 -20.45 -12.03 8.76
CA GLY A 319 -18.99 -12.05 8.63
C GLY A 319 -18.41 -10.71 8.18
N TYR A 320 -19.10 -10.01 7.27
CA TYR A 320 -18.68 -8.66 6.86
C TYR A 320 -18.78 -7.68 8.04
N GLN A 321 -19.87 -7.71 8.81
CA GLN A 321 -20.04 -6.81 9.97
C GLN A 321 -18.96 -7.04 11.04
N ALA A 322 -18.64 -8.31 11.31
CA ALA A 322 -17.54 -8.67 12.21
C ALA A 322 -16.19 -8.16 11.70
N ALA A 323 -15.92 -8.29 10.39
CA ALA A 323 -14.69 -7.83 9.76
C ALA A 323 -14.56 -6.30 9.78
N LEU A 324 -15.64 -5.57 9.48
CA LEU A 324 -15.74 -4.12 9.58
C LEU A 324 -15.39 -3.66 11.00
N LYS A 325 -16.03 -4.26 12.01
CA LYS A 325 -15.76 -3.97 13.41
C LYS A 325 -14.30 -4.24 13.76
N ARG A 326 -13.76 -5.41 13.39
CA ARG A 326 -12.38 -5.80 13.71
C ARG A 326 -11.31 -4.88 13.12
N ARG A 327 -11.52 -4.34 11.91
CA ARG A 327 -10.53 -3.46 11.27
C ARG A 327 -10.73 -1.99 11.65
N TYR A 328 -11.98 -1.54 11.77
CA TYR A 328 -12.29 -0.10 11.85
C TYR A 328 -12.83 0.36 13.22
N GLN A 329 -12.83 -0.49 14.27
CA GLN A 329 -13.35 -0.11 15.59
C GLN A 329 -12.80 1.23 16.10
N TRP A 330 -11.51 1.50 15.91
CA TRP A 330 -10.89 2.77 16.32
C TRP A 330 -11.57 4.00 15.74
N PHE A 331 -12.05 3.93 14.49
CA PHE A 331 -12.79 5.01 13.83
C PHE A 331 -14.22 5.11 14.39
N LEU A 332 -14.87 3.96 14.55
CA LEU A 332 -16.25 3.89 15.07
C LEU A 332 -16.34 4.43 16.50
N ASP A 333 -15.36 4.12 17.34
CA ASP A 333 -15.25 4.66 18.71
C ASP A 333 -15.09 6.18 18.74
N GLN A 334 -14.66 6.79 17.62
CA GLN A 334 -14.52 8.23 17.44
C GLN A 334 -15.68 8.86 16.64
N GLY A 335 -16.72 8.10 16.31
CA GLY A 335 -17.85 8.58 15.52
C GLY A 335 -17.52 8.84 14.04
N ILE A 336 -16.43 8.25 13.53
CA ILE A 336 -16.06 8.33 12.11
C ILE A 336 -16.59 7.07 11.42
N GLU A 337 -17.73 7.20 10.74
CA GLU A 337 -18.31 6.12 9.96
C GLU A 337 -17.97 6.25 8.47
N PRO A 338 -17.83 5.14 7.73
CA PRO A 338 -17.64 5.18 6.29
C PRO A 338 -18.78 5.93 5.57
N ALA A 339 -18.46 6.95 4.78
CA ALA A 339 -19.44 7.70 3.98
C ALA A 339 -19.12 7.63 2.49
N VAL A 340 -20.15 7.37 1.69
CA VAL A 340 -20.03 7.33 0.23
C VAL A 340 -19.70 8.75 -0.29
N PRO A 341 -18.59 8.95 -1.02
CA PRO A 341 -18.26 10.26 -1.56
C PRO A 341 -19.24 10.69 -2.63
N ALA A 342 -19.29 12.00 -2.90
CA ALA A 342 -20.11 12.55 -3.96
C ALA A 342 -19.81 11.85 -5.32
N GLY A 343 -20.89 11.40 -5.97
CA GLY A 343 -20.83 10.73 -7.26
C GLY A 343 -21.44 11.58 -8.38
N GLY A 344 -21.61 10.96 -9.55
CA GLY A 344 -22.14 11.63 -10.74
C GLY A 344 -21.20 11.55 -11.93
N ALA A 345 -21.67 12.04 -13.07
CA ALA A 345 -20.83 12.26 -14.23
C ALA A 345 -19.87 13.45 -13.96
N LYS A 346 -18.58 13.28 -14.19
CA LYS A 346 -17.60 14.36 -14.02
C LYS A 346 -16.34 14.18 -14.85
N ILE A 347 -15.62 15.29 -15.03
CA ILE A 347 -14.26 15.31 -15.56
C ILE A 347 -13.27 15.18 -14.40
N GLY A 348 -12.41 14.17 -14.47
CA GLY A 348 -11.21 14.05 -13.65
C GLY A 348 -10.08 14.86 -14.27
N TYR A 349 -9.35 15.59 -13.42
CA TYR A 349 -8.24 16.42 -13.85
C TYR A 349 -6.93 15.81 -13.35
N TYR A 350 -5.95 15.82 -14.25
CA TYR A 350 -4.55 15.76 -13.88
C TYR A 350 -4.24 16.95 -12.96
N SER A 351 -3.57 16.75 -11.82
CA SER A 351 -3.31 17.81 -10.82
C SER A 351 -4.49 18.78 -10.59
N PRO A 352 -5.48 18.41 -9.74
CA PRO A 352 -6.71 19.20 -9.55
C PRO A 352 -6.50 20.67 -9.16
N GLN A 353 -5.36 20.99 -8.55
CA GLN A 353 -5.05 22.34 -8.06
C GLN A 353 -4.17 23.16 -9.01
N LYS A 354 -3.24 22.52 -9.73
CA LYS A 354 -2.19 23.25 -10.44
C LYS A 354 -2.37 23.26 -11.95
N HIS A 355 -2.33 22.08 -12.56
CA HIS A 355 -2.39 21.92 -14.01
C HIS A 355 -3.68 21.23 -14.39
N LYS A 356 -4.81 21.95 -14.42
CA LYS A 356 -6.15 21.40 -14.66
C LYS A 356 -6.36 20.88 -16.09
N VAL A 357 -5.66 19.81 -16.45
CA VAL A 357 -5.78 19.11 -17.73
C VAL A 357 -6.82 18.00 -17.57
N PRO A 358 -7.91 17.97 -18.35
CA PRO A 358 -8.88 16.88 -18.35
C PRO A 358 -8.20 15.55 -18.66
N GLU A 359 -8.12 14.65 -17.69
CA GLU A 359 -7.46 13.34 -17.84
C GLU A 359 -8.48 12.25 -18.16
N ARG A 360 -9.63 12.28 -17.47
CA ARG A 360 -10.61 11.18 -17.46
C ARG A 360 -12.03 11.69 -17.47
N LEU A 361 -12.93 10.95 -18.12
CA LEU A 361 -14.36 11.08 -17.93
C LEU A 361 -14.82 9.96 -17.01
N TYR A 362 -15.56 10.30 -15.96
CA TYR A 362 -16.25 9.35 -15.11
C TYR A 362 -17.74 9.48 -15.33
N LEU A 363 -18.42 8.35 -15.54
CA LEU A 363 -19.87 8.28 -15.67
C LEU A 363 -20.40 7.31 -14.63
N CYS A 364 -21.15 7.82 -13.67
CA CYS A 364 -21.91 7.02 -12.71
C CYS A 364 -23.14 7.80 -12.24
N PRO A 365 -24.25 7.14 -11.87
CA PRO A 365 -25.38 7.82 -11.25
C PRO A 365 -25.04 8.25 -9.82
N ASN A 366 -24.24 7.46 -9.12
CA ASN A 366 -23.56 7.74 -7.84
C ASN A 366 -22.59 6.60 -7.52
N ARG A 367 -21.95 6.63 -6.35
CA ARG A 367 -20.97 5.64 -5.89
C ARG A 367 -21.51 4.60 -4.89
N LYS A 368 -22.83 4.53 -4.69
CA LYS A 368 -23.43 3.49 -3.83
C LYS A 368 -23.23 2.11 -4.47
N SER A 369 -23.30 1.05 -3.65
CA SER A 369 -23.20 -0.32 -4.18
C SER A 369 -24.35 -0.66 -5.12
N GLY A 370 -24.08 -1.58 -6.04
CA GLY A 370 -25.02 -1.97 -7.10
C GLY A 370 -25.18 -0.95 -8.23
N LYS A 371 -24.41 0.14 -8.27
CA LYS A 371 -24.52 1.15 -9.33
C LYS A 371 -23.46 0.93 -10.42
N PRO A 372 -23.81 1.22 -11.69
CA PRO A 372 -22.86 1.15 -12.79
C PRO A 372 -21.87 2.32 -12.73
N PHE A 373 -20.65 2.05 -13.17
CA PHE A 373 -19.59 3.03 -13.33
C PHE A 373 -18.85 2.77 -14.63
N ALA A 374 -18.56 3.85 -15.36
CA ALA A 374 -17.67 3.82 -16.51
C ALA A 374 -16.59 4.90 -16.37
N SER A 375 -15.37 4.59 -16.81
CA SER A 375 -14.28 5.56 -16.93
C SER A 375 -13.70 5.52 -18.34
N PHE A 376 -13.41 6.68 -18.91
CA PHE A 376 -12.77 6.84 -20.21
C PHE A 376 -11.52 7.70 -20.08
N TYR A 377 -10.52 7.42 -20.92
CA TYR A 377 -9.40 8.33 -21.10
C TYR A 377 -9.82 9.54 -21.92
N LEU A 378 -9.45 10.74 -21.48
CA LEU A 378 -9.62 11.97 -22.25
C LEU A 378 -8.28 12.56 -22.70
N TYR A 379 -7.18 12.34 -21.98
CA TYR A 379 -5.89 12.87 -22.40
C TYR A 379 -4.80 11.84 -22.17
N ASP A 380 -4.07 11.48 -23.22
CA ASP A 380 -3.11 10.36 -23.20
C ASP A 380 -1.68 10.73 -23.59
N ARG A 381 -1.19 11.94 -23.25
CA ARG A 381 0.28 12.08 -23.12
C ARG A 381 0.83 11.32 -21.90
N ASN A 382 -0.05 10.76 -21.07
CA ASN A 382 0.29 10.03 -19.86
C ASN A 382 0.93 8.65 -20.15
N ASN A 383 0.51 7.93 -21.19
CA ASN A 383 1.13 6.65 -21.55
C ASN A 383 2.49 6.76 -22.25
N ASN A 384 2.86 7.93 -22.80
CA ASN A 384 4.17 8.11 -23.43
C ASN A 384 5.36 7.86 -22.49
N TYR A 385 5.15 8.00 -21.17
CA TYR A 385 6.19 7.74 -20.17
C TYR A 385 6.19 6.30 -19.63
N MET A 386 5.07 5.57 -19.78
CA MET A 386 4.86 4.27 -19.14
C MET A 386 4.67 3.19 -20.20
N HIS A 387 5.80 2.71 -20.71
CA HIS A 387 5.89 1.52 -21.55
C HIS A 387 5.11 1.60 -22.87
N TYR A 388 5.69 2.27 -23.88
CA TYR A 388 5.47 2.02 -25.32
C TYR A 388 4.04 1.58 -25.72
N ASN A 389 3.11 2.52 -25.73
CA ASN A 389 1.69 2.23 -25.92
C ASN A 389 1.03 3.34 -26.74
N ASP A 390 0.14 2.95 -27.67
CA ASP A 390 -0.55 3.82 -28.62
C ASP A 390 -1.46 4.86 -27.93
N ASP A 391 -1.83 5.93 -28.64
CA ASP A 391 -2.79 6.95 -28.18
C ASP A 391 -4.17 6.32 -27.92
N VAL A 392 -4.56 6.23 -26.64
CA VAL A 392 -5.87 5.70 -26.20
C VAL A 392 -6.88 6.78 -25.84
N MET A 393 -6.68 8.01 -26.33
CA MET A 393 -7.61 9.10 -26.09
C MET A 393 -9.04 8.77 -26.54
N GLY A 394 -10.00 8.89 -25.62
CA GLY A 394 -11.41 8.59 -25.85
C GLY A 394 -11.79 7.13 -25.60
N GLN A 395 -10.84 6.22 -25.38
CA GLN A 395 -11.15 4.81 -25.13
C GLN A 395 -11.72 4.59 -23.73
N ILE A 396 -12.61 3.61 -23.63
CA ILE A 396 -13.07 3.09 -22.34
C ILE A 396 -11.88 2.50 -21.58
N TYR A 397 -11.72 2.92 -20.32
CA TYR A 397 -10.79 2.28 -19.41
C TYR A 397 -11.46 1.11 -18.69
N GLU A 398 -12.63 1.33 -18.11
CA GLU A 398 -13.36 0.32 -17.32
C GLU A 398 -14.86 0.60 -17.37
N TYR A 399 -15.63 -0.48 -17.39
CA TYR A 399 -17.04 -0.51 -17.05
C TYR A 399 -17.26 -1.61 -16.01
N CYS A 400 -17.81 -1.23 -14.86
CA CYS A 400 -18.12 -2.14 -13.77
C CYS A 400 -19.50 -1.86 -13.16
N VAL A 401 -20.08 -2.89 -12.55
CA VAL A 401 -21.29 -2.79 -11.72
C VAL A 401 -21.02 -3.56 -10.44
N ASP A 402 -21.17 -2.90 -9.29
CA ASP A 402 -20.95 -3.52 -7.97
C ASP A 402 -19.55 -4.16 -7.81
N GLY A 403 -18.54 -3.53 -8.42
CA GLY A 403 -17.16 -4.04 -8.47
C GLY A 403 -16.90 -5.26 -9.33
N ALA A 404 -17.93 -5.82 -9.97
CA ALA A 404 -17.74 -6.75 -11.07
C ALA A 404 -17.37 -5.96 -12.34
N LYS A 405 -16.20 -6.23 -12.90
CA LYS A 405 -15.79 -5.65 -14.19
C LYS A 405 -16.40 -6.44 -15.33
N PHE A 406 -16.98 -5.71 -16.27
CA PHE A 406 -17.53 -6.28 -17.51
C PHE A 406 -16.64 -5.92 -18.70
N LEU A 407 -16.17 -4.67 -18.75
CA LEU A 407 -15.22 -4.19 -19.76
C LEU A 407 -14.04 -3.56 -19.04
N HIS A 408 -12.82 -3.85 -19.47
CA HIS A 408 -11.64 -3.12 -19.00
C HIS A 408 -10.52 -3.20 -20.03
N THR A 409 -9.69 -2.16 -20.08
CA THR A 409 -8.41 -2.23 -20.79
C THR A 409 -7.30 -2.61 -19.83
N SER A 410 -6.17 -3.06 -20.38
CA SER A 410 -4.99 -3.40 -19.61
C SER A 410 -4.37 -2.18 -18.93
N GLY A 411 -4.67 -0.95 -19.38
CA GLY A 411 -4.20 0.32 -18.82
C GLY A 411 -2.70 0.60 -19.01
N LYS A 412 -1.85 -0.44 -18.85
CA LYS A 412 -0.39 -0.41 -18.91
C LYS A 412 0.21 -1.19 -20.09
N TYR A 413 -0.54 -2.09 -20.71
CA TYR A 413 -0.08 -2.94 -21.81
C TYR A 413 -1.15 -2.97 -22.91
N ASN A 414 -1.53 -1.80 -23.42
CA ASN A 414 -2.52 -1.73 -24.51
C ASN A 414 -1.89 -2.15 -25.85
N SER A 415 -0.56 -2.28 -25.92
CA SER A 415 0.16 -2.82 -27.06
C SER A 415 0.09 -4.34 -27.14
N ASN A 416 0.29 -4.86 -28.36
CA ASN A 416 0.36 -6.27 -28.78
C ASN A 416 1.28 -7.21 -27.94
N ALA A 417 1.91 -6.73 -26.87
CA ALA A 417 2.78 -7.50 -25.98
C ALA A 417 2.00 -8.52 -25.12
N MET A 418 0.73 -8.28 -24.79
CA MET A 418 -0.13 -9.29 -24.18
C MET A 418 -0.90 -10.03 -25.28
N LYS A 419 -0.37 -11.16 -25.77
CA LYS A 419 -1.07 -12.13 -26.64
C LYS A 419 -2.22 -12.87 -25.92
N LEU A 420 -2.88 -12.22 -24.97
CA LEU A 420 -4.10 -12.72 -24.34
C LEU A 420 -5.25 -11.87 -24.89
N PRO A 421 -6.34 -12.49 -25.36
CA PRO A 421 -7.41 -11.76 -26.01
C PRO A 421 -8.10 -10.85 -24.97
N ALA A 422 -7.72 -9.57 -24.93
CA ALA A 422 -8.58 -8.52 -24.40
C ALA A 422 -9.56 -8.10 -25.51
N SER A 423 -10.26 -9.07 -26.09
CA SER A 423 -11.12 -8.87 -27.25
C SER A 423 -12.46 -8.28 -26.82
N TYR A 424 -12.54 -6.95 -26.60
CA TYR A 424 -13.76 -6.13 -26.74
C TYR A 424 -13.39 -4.65 -27.00
N ASP A 425 -12.53 -4.41 -27.99
CA ASP A 425 -12.18 -3.08 -28.49
C ASP A 425 -13.31 -2.61 -29.44
N ALA A 426 -14.00 -1.48 -29.30
CA ALA A 426 -13.76 -0.31 -28.49
C ALA A 426 -15.06 0.53 -28.41
N PHE A 427 -15.42 0.99 -27.21
CA PHE A 427 -16.39 2.08 -27.02
C PHE A 427 -15.62 3.39 -26.86
N TRP A 428 -15.82 4.33 -27.79
CA TRP A 428 -15.14 5.62 -27.80
C TRP A 428 -16.06 6.75 -27.35
N VAL A 429 -15.56 7.61 -26.47
CA VAL A 429 -16.10 8.94 -26.21
C VAL A 429 -15.25 9.95 -26.98
N ARG A 430 -15.89 10.86 -27.72
CA ARG A 430 -15.14 11.90 -28.44
C ARG A 430 -14.43 12.82 -27.45
N HIS A 431 -13.18 13.14 -27.75
CA HIS A 431 -12.39 14.06 -26.96
C HIS A 431 -13.06 15.44 -26.85
N PRO A 432 -13.04 16.12 -25.69
CA PRO A 432 -13.72 17.40 -25.51
C PRO A 432 -13.21 18.54 -26.41
N SER A 433 -11.98 18.46 -26.93
CA SER A 433 -11.47 19.45 -27.88
C SER A 433 -11.86 19.17 -29.33
N LEU A 434 -12.48 18.04 -29.63
CA LEU A 434 -13.02 17.78 -30.96
C LEU A 434 -14.36 18.51 -31.05
N GLU A 435 -14.49 19.40 -32.04
CA GLU A 435 -15.75 20.05 -32.30
C GLU A 435 -16.85 19.00 -32.53
N PHE A 436 -18.04 19.29 -31.98
CA PHE A 436 -19.21 18.48 -32.24
C PHE A 436 -19.48 18.57 -33.74
N VAL A 437 -19.31 17.46 -34.47
CA VAL A 437 -19.63 17.43 -35.90
C VAL A 437 -21.13 17.60 -36.03
N THR A 438 -21.62 18.81 -36.28
CA THR A 438 -23.04 19.13 -36.45
C THR A 438 -23.59 18.67 -37.81
N GLY A 439 -22.98 17.64 -38.40
CA GLY A 439 -23.46 17.04 -39.64
C GLY A 439 -23.51 18.03 -40.81
N ARG A 440 -22.36 18.60 -41.18
CA ARG A 440 -22.10 18.97 -42.58
C ARG A 440 -20.65 18.65 -42.90
N VAL A 441 -20.45 17.46 -43.43
CA VAL A 441 -19.24 17.12 -44.19
C VAL A 441 -19.59 17.46 -45.64
N GLY A 442 -18.80 18.35 -46.24
CA GLY A 442 -18.77 18.54 -47.70
C GLY A 442 -17.83 17.55 -48.34
#